data_AF-A0AA41DA13-F1
#
_entry.id   AF-A0AA41DA13-F1
#
_cell.length_a   1.000
_cell.length_b   1.000
_cell.length_c   1.000
_cell.angle_alpha   90.00
_cell.angle_beta   90.00
_cell.angle_gamma   90.00
#
_symmetry.space_group_name_H-M   'P 1'
#
loop_
_entity.id
_entity.type
_entity.pdbx_description
1 polymer ?
#
loop_
_entity_poly.entity_id
_entity_poly.type
_entity_poly.pdbx_seq_one_letter_code
_entity_poly.pdbx_strand_id
1 'polypeptide(L)'
;TDAEVKLTGYLSGKKYPESFRLVRYYDEEDDRELTFLTNAKQLSALDVANLYKKRWLIELFFKWLKQHLKIKKFWGTTENAVRIQISVAIITYCLVAIVQHDMKLKRSTYEVLQIL
;
A
#
# COMPACT_ATOMS: atom_id res chain seq x y z
N THR A 1 -12.68 -5.52 20.51
CA THR A 1 -13.69 -6.57 20.18
C THR A 1 -13.25 -7.32 18.95
N ASP A 2 -13.48 -8.63 18.90
CA ASP A 2 -13.16 -9.49 17.75
C ASP A 2 -14.34 -10.42 17.47
N ALA A 3 -14.90 -10.36 16.27
CA ALA A 3 -16.13 -11.07 15.93
C ALA A 3 -16.12 -11.55 14.48
N GLU A 4 -16.78 -12.68 14.21
CA GLU A 4 -17.04 -13.15 12.86
C GLU A 4 -18.38 -12.60 12.36
N VAL A 5 -18.40 -12.04 11.15
CA VAL A 5 -19.56 -11.36 10.57
C VAL A 5 -19.81 -11.83 9.13
N LYS A 6 -21.07 -11.76 8.69
CA LYS A 6 -21.47 -12.11 7.32
C LYS A 6 -22.22 -10.96 6.67
N LEU A 7 -22.09 -10.82 5.35
CA LEU A 7 -22.83 -9.84 4.58
C LEU A 7 -24.29 -10.31 4.42
N THR A 8 -25.24 -9.45 4.78
CA THR A 8 -26.68 -9.77 4.76
C THR A 8 -27.40 -9.29 3.49
N GLY A 9 -26.78 -8.41 2.70
CA GLY A 9 -27.36 -7.89 1.46
C GLY A 9 -27.46 -8.98 0.38
N TYR A 10 -28.57 -9.03 -0.35
CA TYR A 10 -28.85 -10.07 -1.34
C TYR A 10 -27.72 -10.26 -2.38
N LEU A 11 -27.28 -9.17 -3.03
CA LEU A 11 -26.20 -9.23 -4.02
C LEU A 11 -24.83 -9.47 -3.37
N SER A 12 -24.58 -8.84 -2.22
CA SER A 12 -23.28 -8.88 -1.54
C SER A 12 -22.99 -10.27 -0.96
N GLY A 13 -23.98 -10.89 -0.29
CA GLY A 13 -23.88 -12.25 0.22
C GLY A 13 -23.81 -13.30 -0.90
N LYS A 14 -24.43 -13.03 -2.06
CA LYS A 14 -24.29 -13.91 -3.23
C LYS A 14 -22.89 -13.82 -3.87
N LYS A 15 -22.27 -12.64 -3.90
CA LYS A 15 -20.92 -12.44 -4.45
C LYS A 15 -19.82 -12.88 -3.49
N TYR A 16 -20.02 -12.72 -2.19
CA TYR A 16 -19.11 -13.12 -1.12
C TYR A 16 -19.90 -13.84 -0.02
N PRO A 17 -20.09 -15.17 -0.15
CA PRO A 17 -20.84 -15.96 0.82
C PRO A 17 -20.06 -16.29 2.09
N GLU A 18 -18.74 -16.11 2.06
CA GLU A 18 -17.86 -16.36 3.20
C GLU A 18 -18.01 -15.32 4.31
N SER A 19 -17.65 -15.73 5.53
CA SER A 19 -17.61 -14.85 6.69
C SER A 19 -16.30 -14.06 6.76
N PHE A 20 -16.44 -12.80 7.18
CA PHE A 20 -15.35 -11.90 7.49
C PHE A 20 -15.11 -11.86 9.00
N ARG A 21 -13.95 -11.35 9.39
CA ARG A 21 -13.62 -11.02 10.77
C ARG A 21 -13.65 -9.50 10.94
N LEU A 22 -14.33 -9.06 11.98
CA LEU A 22 -14.44 -7.67 12.40
C LEU A 22 -13.59 -7.45 13.65
N VAL A 23 -12.58 -6.60 13.54
CA VAL A 23 -11.63 -6.30 14.60
C VAL A 23 -11.79 -4.84 15.02
N ARG A 24 -12.06 -4.59 16.30
CA ARG A 24 -12.04 -3.25 16.89
C ARG A 24 -10.75 -3.06 17.68
N TYR A 25 -10.04 -2.00 17.36
CA TYR A 25 -8.78 -1.59 17.95
C TYR A 25 -8.89 -0.14 18.41
N TYR A 26 -8.48 0.15 19.64
CA TYR A 26 -8.39 1.51 20.13
C TYR A 26 -6.95 1.99 19.96
N ASP A 27 -6.78 3.10 19.25
CA ASP A 27 -5.50 3.74 18.99
C ASP A 27 -5.27 4.83 20.04
N GLU A 28 -4.41 4.54 21.02
CA GLU A 28 -4.10 5.47 22.12
C GLU A 28 -3.38 6.73 21.64
N GLU A 29 -2.61 6.64 20.54
CA GLU A 29 -1.84 7.78 20.00
C GLU A 29 -2.76 8.86 19.39
N ASP A 30 -3.80 8.42 18.68
CA ASP A 30 -4.73 9.28 17.96
C ASP A 30 -6.08 9.44 18.69
N ASP A 31 -6.21 8.87 19.90
CA ASP A 31 -7.43 8.82 20.73
C ASP A 31 -8.69 8.46 19.93
N ARG A 32 -8.64 7.33 19.22
CA ARG A 32 -9.73 6.90 18.33
C ARG A 32 -9.93 5.39 18.30
N GLU A 33 -11.19 4.96 18.19
CA GLU A 33 -11.52 3.56 17.92
C GLU A 33 -11.57 3.32 16.41
N LEU A 34 -10.81 2.32 15.95
CA LEU A 34 -10.78 1.85 14.58
C LEU A 34 -11.48 0.49 14.48
N THR A 35 -12.34 0.34 13.48
CA THR A 35 -12.98 -0.94 13.15
C THR A 35 -12.49 -1.42 11.78
N PHE A 36 -11.93 -2.62 11.76
CA PHE A 36 -11.41 -3.27 10.55
C PHE A 36 -12.28 -4.46 10.17
N LEU A 37 -12.54 -4.60 8.87
CA LEU A 37 -13.14 -5.78 8.28
C LEU A 37 -12.06 -6.51 7.47
N THR A 38 -11.79 -7.77 7.80
CA THR A 38 -10.70 -8.54 7.18
C THR A 38 -11.10 -9.98 6.89
N ASN A 39 -10.57 -10.54 5.82
CA ASN A 39 -10.63 -11.99 5.54
C ASN A 39 -9.39 -12.74 6.10
N ALA A 40 -8.40 -12.02 6.64
CA ALA A 40 -7.19 -12.60 7.21
C ALA A 40 -7.44 -13.11 8.63
N LYS A 41 -8.06 -14.29 8.75
CA LYS A 41 -8.41 -14.92 10.03
C LYS A 41 -7.18 -15.38 10.83
N GLN A 42 -6.06 -15.61 10.16
CA GLN A 42 -4.81 -16.09 10.74
C GLN A 42 -3.98 -15.02 11.46
N LEU A 43 -4.23 -13.73 11.19
CA LEU A 43 -3.46 -12.63 11.77
C LEU A 43 -3.97 -12.29 13.17
N SER A 44 -3.14 -11.75 14.05
CA SER A 44 -3.67 -11.21 15.32
C SER A 44 -4.45 -9.91 15.06
N ALA A 45 -5.33 -9.53 15.99
CA ALA A 45 -6.03 -8.24 15.92
C ALA A 45 -5.07 -7.04 15.84
N LEU A 46 -3.95 -7.14 16.56
CA LEU A 46 -2.89 -6.13 16.55
C LEU A 46 -2.17 -6.08 15.20
N ASP A 47 -1.87 -7.22 14.59
CA ASP A 47 -1.24 -7.27 13.26
C ASP A 47 -2.14 -6.64 12.18
N VAL A 48 -3.45 -6.87 12.26
CA VAL A 48 -4.43 -6.25 11.37
C VAL A 48 -4.37 -4.72 11.49
N ALA A 49 -4.36 -4.19 12.72
CA ALA A 49 -4.23 -2.75 12.97
C ALA A 49 -2.88 -2.20 12.46
N ASN A 50 -1.78 -2.89 12.73
CA ASN A 50 -0.43 -2.49 12.29
C ASN A 50 -0.29 -2.50 10.76
N LEU A 51 -0.86 -3.50 10.09
CA LEU A 51 -0.90 -3.54 8.61
C LEU A 51 -1.70 -2.36 8.06
N TYR A 52 -2.81 -1.99 8.71
CA TYR A 52 -3.56 -0.81 8.32
C TYR A 52 -2.77 0.48 8.55
N LYS A 53 -2.02 0.61 9.65
CA LYS A 53 -1.11 1.75 9.88
C LYS A 53 -0.10 1.88 8.72
N LYS A 54 0.42 0.76 8.19
CA LYS A 54 1.33 0.74 7.02
C LYS A 54 0.68 1.16 5.70
N ARG A 55 -0.65 1.28 5.60
CA ARG A 55 -1.34 1.77 4.39
C ARG A 55 -0.84 3.16 3.99
N TRP A 56 -0.53 4.03 4.94
CA TRP A 56 0.03 5.36 4.68
C TRP A 56 1.39 5.32 3.98
N LEU A 57 2.19 4.27 4.17
CA LEU A 57 3.47 4.10 3.49
C LEU A 57 3.29 4.01 1.97
N ILE A 58 2.17 3.46 1.49
CA ILE A 58 1.85 3.41 0.06
C ILE A 58 1.66 4.82 -0.50
N GLU A 59 1.01 5.71 0.25
CA GLU A 59 0.82 7.10 -0.16
C GLU A 59 2.15 7.85 -0.20
N LEU A 60 3.02 7.63 0.79
CA LEU A 60 4.39 8.17 0.80
C LEU A 60 5.22 7.63 -0.36
N PHE A 61 5.10 6.33 -0.67
CA PHE A 61 5.75 5.72 -1.82
C PHE A 61 5.30 6.37 -3.14
N PHE A 62 3.99 6.53 -3.37
CA PHE A 62 3.50 7.19 -4.58
C PHE A 62 3.83 8.68 -4.61
N LYS A 63 3.90 9.36 -3.47
CA LYS A 63 4.39 10.74 -3.36
C LYS A 63 5.85 10.81 -3.82
N TRP A 64 6.69 9.92 -3.30
CA TRP A 64 8.11 9.83 -3.67
C TRP A 64 8.28 9.54 -5.17
N LEU A 65 7.55 8.55 -5.69
CA LEU A 65 7.61 8.12 -7.09
C LEU A 65 7.18 9.25 -8.04
N LYS A 66 6.10 9.97 -7.71
CA LYS A 66 5.69 11.17 -8.47
C LYS A 66 6.70 12.32 -8.37
N GLN A 67 7.36 12.50 -7.23
CA GLN A 67 8.32 13.59 -7.03
C GLN A 67 9.64 13.34 -7.76
N HIS A 68 10.19 12.13 -7.69
CA HIS A 68 11.56 11.86 -8.13
C HIS A 68 11.65 11.22 -9.52
N LEU A 69 10.58 10.59 -10.05
CA LEU A 69 10.60 9.87 -11.34
C LEU A 69 9.80 10.56 -12.46
N LYS A 70 9.63 11.89 -12.38
CA LYS A 70 9.01 12.73 -13.44
C LYS A 70 7.60 12.30 -13.89
N ILE A 71 6.82 11.61 -13.05
CA ILE A 71 5.44 11.19 -13.39
C ILE A 71 4.42 12.33 -13.29
N LYS A 72 4.82 13.51 -12.81
CA LYS A 72 3.96 14.70 -12.75
C LYS A 72 3.62 15.29 -14.13
N LYS A 73 4.44 15.04 -15.14
CA LYS A 73 4.19 15.46 -16.53
C LYS A 73 4.25 14.25 -17.43
N PHE A 74 3.14 13.95 -18.08
CA PHE A 74 3.06 12.84 -19.02
C PHE A 74 3.54 13.27 -20.40
N TRP A 75 4.29 12.39 -21.05
CA TRP A 75 4.81 12.63 -22.41
C TRP A 75 3.74 12.37 -23.49
N GLY A 76 2.67 11.67 -23.15
CA GLY A 76 1.52 11.43 -24.02
C GLY A 76 0.23 11.48 -23.23
N THR A 77 -0.88 11.77 -23.91
CA THR A 77 -2.22 11.88 -23.32
C THR A 77 -3.05 10.61 -23.46
N THR A 78 -2.54 9.61 -24.19
CA THR A 78 -3.22 8.33 -24.34
C THR A 78 -3.07 7.47 -23.09
N GLU A 79 -4.07 6.65 -22.80
CA GLU A 79 -4.05 5.73 -21.66
C GLU A 79 -2.80 4.83 -21.68
N ASN A 80 -2.42 4.33 -22.85
CA ASN A 80 -1.24 3.49 -23.02
C ASN A 80 0.06 4.24 -22.68
N ALA A 81 0.20 5.50 -23.11
CA ALA A 81 1.37 6.30 -22.79
C ALA A 81 1.50 6.52 -21.27
N VAL A 82 0.39 6.79 -20.59
CA VAL A 82 0.34 6.94 -19.13
C VAL A 82 0.71 5.63 -18.43
N ARG A 83 0.11 4.50 -18.85
CA ARG A 83 0.41 3.17 -18.30
C ARG A 83 1.89 2.81 -18.44
N ILE A 84 2.47 3.02 -19.61
CA ILE A 84 3.89 2.75 -19.87
C ILE A 84 4.77 3.62 -18.97
N GLN A 85 4.50 4.92 -18.86
CA GLN A 85 5.30 5.82 -18.03
C GLN A 85 5.27 5.43 -16.54
N ILE A 86 4.11 5.00 -16.02
CA ILE A 86 3.99 4.50 -14.65
C ILE A 86 4.76 3.20 -14.47
N SER A 87 4.62 2.25 -15.40
CA SER A 87 5.33 0.97 -15.35
C SER A 87 6.84 1.15 -15.37
N VAL A 88 7.36 1.99 -16.26
CA VAL A 88 8.80 2.30 -16.33
C VAL A 88 9.28 2.91 -15.02
N ALA A 89 8.55 3.85 -14.43
CA ALA A 89 8.94 4.43 -13.15
C ALA A 89 9.00 3.40 -12.01
N ILE A 90 8.03 2.49 -11.95
CA ILE A 90 8.05 1.40 -10.95
C ILE A 90 9.27 0.51 -11.18
N ILE A 91 9.55 0.13 -12.43
CA ILE A 91 10.73 -0.67 -12.78
C ILE A 91 12.02 0.06 -12.38
N THR A 92 12.17 1.35 -12.70
CA THR A 92 13.33 2.16 -12.31
C THR A 92 13.51 2.19 -10.80
N TYR A 93 12.44 2.40 -10.02
CA TYR A 93 12.52 2.34 -8.55
C TYR A 93 13.04 0.99 -8.06
N CYS A 94 12.49 -0.11 -8.57
CA CYS A 94 12.91 -1.46 -8.19
C CYS A 94 14.39 -1.69 -8.51
N LEU A 95 14.86 -1.26 -9.69
CA LEU A 95 16.27 -1.38 -10.07
C LEU A 95 17.18 -0.60 -9.12
N VAL A 96 16.83 0.65 -8.78
CA VAL A 96 17.61 1.44 -7.81
C VAL A 96 17.60 0.81 -6.43
N ALA A 97 16.47 0.28 -5.98
CA ALA A 97 16.36 -0.41 -4.69
C ALA A 97 17.23 -1.69 -4.64
N ILE A 98 17.26 -2.46 -5.73
CA ILE A 98 18.13 -3.65 -5.86
C ILE A 98 19.60 -3.23 -5.81
N VAL A 99 20.02 -2.22 -6.59
CA VAL A 99 21.40 -1.72 -6.58
C VAL A 99 21.80 -1.21 -5.19
N GLN A 100 20.94 -0.43 -4.54
CA GLN A 100 21.15 0.06 -3.18
C GLN A 100 21.38 -1.08 -2.18
N HIS A 101 20.54 -2.13 -2.28
CA HIS A 101 20.62 -3.32 -1.43
C HIS A 101 21.90 -4.12 -1.68
N ASP A 102 22.19 -4.45 -2.94
CA ASP A 102 23.30 -5.32 -3.33
C ASP A 102 24.67 -4.67 -3.06
N MET A 103 24.76 -3.35 -3.26
CA MET A 103 25.96 -2.57 -2.96
C MET A 103 26.04 -2.12 -1.49
N LYS A 104 25.04 -2.46 -0.66
CA LYS A 104 24.96 -2.09 0.78
C LYS A 104 25.17 -0.59 1.02
N LEU A 105 24.62 0.25 0.14
CA LEU A 105 24.80 1.70 0.21
C LEU A 105 24.05 2.26 1.41
N LYS A 106 24.76 2.95 2.31
CA LYS A 106 24.18 3.68 3.46
C LYS A 106 23.62 5.04 3.04
N ARG A 107 22.90 5.08 1.92
CA ARG A 107 22.26 6.27 1.35
C ARG A 107 20.79 5.99 1.10
N SER A 108 19.97 7.04 1.03
CA SER A 108 18.58 6.92 0.63
C SER A 108 18.46 6.49 -0.84
N THR A 109 17.35 5.84 -1.20
CA THR A 109 17.07 5.43 -2.59
C THR A 109 17.10 6.63 -3.55
N TYR A 110 16.72 7.83 -3.08
CA TYR A 110 16.78 9.05 -3.87
C TYR A 110 18.22 9.48 -4.18
N GLU A 111 19.11 9.46 -3.18
CA GLU A 111 20.51 9.79 -3.41
C GLU A 111 21.17 8.79 -4.36
N VAL A 112 20.87 7.49 -4.24
CA VAL A 112 21.34 6.48 -5.19
C VAL A 112 20.83 6.76 -6.60
N LEU A 113 19.55 7.10 -6.75
CA LEU A 113 18.96 7.48 -8.04
C LEU A 113 19.61 8.73 -8.68
N GLN A 114 20.14 9.67 -7.88
CA GLN A 114 20.79 10.87 -8.42
C GLN A 114 22.25 10.64 -8.84
N ILE A 115 22.90 9.60 -8.31
CA ILE A 115 24.30 9.29 -8.60
C ILE A 115 24.42 8.42 -9.86
N LEU A 116 23.43 7.56 -10.11
CA LEU A 116 23.29 6.75 -11.31
C LEU A 116 22.84 7.61 -12.49
#